data_AF-A0A6G0QD25-F1
#
_entry.id   AF-A0A6G0QD25-F1
#
_cell.length_a   1.000
_cell.length_b   1.000
_cell.length_c   1.000
_cell.angle_alpha   90.00
_cell.angle_beta   90.00
_cell.angle_gamma   90.00
#
_symmetry.space_group_name_H-M   'P 1'
#
loop_
_entity.id
_entity.type
_entity.pdbx_description
1 polymer ?
#
loop_
_entity_poly.entity_id
_entity_poly.type
_entity_poly.pdbx_seq_one_letter_code
_entity_poly.pdbx_strand_id
1 'polypeptide(L)'
;MKRPYNGRCHYKTGKCFNERALKRNGTAHSLCEEHRRRQNLIQRRSDRKYQKVHAIRRRERTQRLKRQVSLTVARQLQQQQLKKFAMSQRNPPQGPAVNNVGGAMPARVTPGNVGVARSFVSDG
;
A
#
# COMPACT_ATOMS: atom_id res chain seq x y z
N MET A 1 -31.05 45.38 26.70
CA MET A 1 -30.35 45.85 25.47
C MET A 1 -30.76 45.00 24.29
N LYS A 2 -31.02 45.59 23.11
CA LYS A 2 -31.34 44.85 21.86
C LYS A 2 -30.03 44.56 21.11
N ARG A 3 -29.85 43.34 20.60
CA ARG A 3 -28.67 42.96 19.81
C ARG A 3 -28.76 43.65 18.43
N PRO A 4 -27.65 44.13 17.84
CA PRO A 4 -27.66 44.72 16.50
C PRO A 4 -28.05 43.67 15.46
N TYR A 5 -28.90 44.06 14.52
CA TYR A 5 -29.35 43.19 13.42
C TYR A 5 -28.20 42.96 12.44
N ASN A 6 -27.84 41.70 12.23
CA ASN A 6 -26.64 41.32 11.48
C ASN A 6 -26.85 41.30 9.97
N GLY A 7 -28.04 41.64 9.45
CA GLY A 7 -28.37 41.61 8.02
C GLY A 7 -28.86 40.24 7.52
N ARG A 8 -29.38 40.23 6.29
CA ARG A 8 -29.97 39.04 5.64
C ARG A 8 -28.92 37.99 5.22
N CYS A 9 -29.34 36.74 5.15
CA CYS A 9 -28.56 35.60 4.69
C CYS A 9 -28.15 35.71 3.21
N HIS A 10 -26.85 35.55 2.91
CA HIS A 10 -26.29 35.59 1.56
C HIS A 10 -26.33 34.21 0.88
N TYR A 11 -27.45 33.48 1.03
CA TYR A 11 -27.57 32.18 0.37
C TYR A 11 -27.80 32.37 -1.13
N LYS A 12 -27.06 31.60 -1.95
CA LYS A 12 -26.99 31.74 -3.42
C LYS A 12 -28.33 31.81 -4.17
N THR A 13 -29.42 31.30 -3.59
CA THR A 13 -30.76 31.33 -4.19
C THR A 13 -31.50 32.67 -3.95
N GLY A 14 -30.96 33.58 -3.13
CA GLY A 14 -31.52 34.92 -2.85
C GLY A 14 -32.78 34.94 -1.96
N LYS A 15 -33.58 33.86 -1.96
CA LYS A 15 -34.88 33.73 -1.28
C LYS A 15 -34.81 33.57 0.25
N CYS A 16 -33.71 33.90 0.92
CA CYS A 16 -33.54 33.67 2.35
C CYS A 16 -33.58 34.96 3.16
N PHE A 17 -34.67 35.19 3.89
CA PHE A 17 -34.89 36.39 4.70
C PHE A 17 -34.32 36.29 6.12
N ASN A 18 -33.89 35.09 6.53
CA ASN A 18 -33.31 34.83 7.85
C ASN A 18 -32.04 35.65 8.10
N GLU A 19 -31.84 36.08 9.35
CA GLU A 19 -30.66 36.84 9.77
C GLU A 19 -29.37 36.01 9.69
N ARG A 20 -28.24 36.67 9.39
CA ARG A 20 -26.89 36.09 9.46
C ARG A 20 -26.60 35.56 10.87
N ALA A 21 -26.15 34.30 10.95
CA ALA A 21 -25.80 33.68 12.23
C ALA A 21 -24.51 34.29 12.81
N LEU A 22 -24.42 34.43 14.12
CA LEU A 22 -23.19 34.92 14.78
C LEU A 22 -22.25 33.75 15.13
N LYS A 23 -20.96 33.94 14.85
CA LYS A 23 -19.87 33.05 15.29
C LYS A 23 -19.54 33.35 16.76
N ARG A 24 -18.90 32.39 17.46
CA ARG A 24 -18.51 32.52 18.88
C ARG A 24 -17.64 33.75 19.21
N ASN A 25 -16.93 34.30 18.23
CA ASN A 25 -16.12 35.51 18.36
C ASN A 25 -16.89 36.82 18.06
N GLY A 26 -18.22 36.78 17.97
CA GLY A 26 -19.06 37.95 17.68
C GLY A 26 -19.14 38.37 16.21
N THR A 27 -18.40 37.73 15.29
CA THR A 27 -18.49 38.05 13.85
C THR A 27 -19.70 37.38 13.20
N ALA A 28 -20.43 38.10 12.35
CA ALA A 28 -21.53 37.55 11.56
C ALA A 28 -21.01 36.61 10.44
N HIS A 29 -21.58 35.41 10.35
CA HIS A 29 -21.42 34.49 9.21
C HIS A 29 -22.19 35.01 8.00
N SER A 30 -21.72 34.76 6.78
CA SER A 30 -22.45 35.13 5.55
C SER A 30 -23.86 34.53 5.44
N LEU A 31 -24.13 33.42 6.16
CA LEU A 31 -25.37 32.64 6.09
C LEU A 31 -26.10 32.59 7.43
N CYS A 32 -27.42 32.38 7.38
CA CYS A 32 -28.24 32.08 8.54
C CYS A 32 -27.98 30.68 9.10
N GLU A 33 -28.48 30.43 10.32
CA GLU A 33 -28.21 29.18 11.04
C GLU A 33 -28.84 27.93 10.38
N GLU A 34 -29.96 28.11 9.68
CA GLU A 34 -30.57 27.06 8.86
C GLU A 34 -29.62 26.61 7.73
N HIS A 35 -29.10 27.57 6.95
CA HIS A 35 -28.21 27.28 5.83
C HIS A 35 -26.85 26.74 6.29
N ARG A 36 -26.31 27.22 7.42
CA ARG A 36 -25.11 26.62 8.05
C ARG A 36 -25.34 25.16 8.44
N ARG A 37 -26.45 24.84 9.11
CA ARG A 37 -26.80 23.46 9.48
C ARG A 37 -27.02 22.58 8.25
N ARG A 38 -27.65 23.10 7.19
CA ARG A 38 -27.83 22.39 5.91
C ARG A 38 -26.52 22.11 5.20
N GLN A 39 -25.60 23.06 5.15
CA GLN A 39 -24.24 22.86 4.61
C GLN A 39 -23.48 21.80 5.42
N ASN A 40 -23.48 21.90 6.75
CA ASN A 40 -22.85 20.90 7.63
C ASN A 40 -23.45 19.49 7.44
N LEU A 41 -24.76 19.38 7.21
CA LEU A 41 -25.40 18.09 6.91
C LEU A 41 -24.96 17.52 5.56
N ILE A 42 -24.86 18.36 4.53
CA ILE A 42 -24.37 17.96 3.20
C ILE A 42 -22.90 17.52 3.29
N GLN A 43 -22.04 18.29 3.96
CA GLN A 43 -20.64 17.95 4.19
C GLN A 43 -20.49 16.59 4.90
N ARG A 44 -21.18 16.40 6.04
CA ARG A 44 -21.19 15.10 6.74
C ARG A 44 -21.77 13.96 5.92
N ARG A 45 -22.56 14.22 4.86
CA ARG A 45 -23.05 13.20 3.93
C ARG A 45 -21.98 12.84 2.89
N SER A 46 -21.27 13.82 2.32
CA SER A 46 -20.15 13.59 1.41
C SER A 46 -18.98 12.90 2.12
N ASP A 47 -18.62 13.33 3.33
CA ASP A 47 -17.50 12.77 4.10
C ASP A 47 -17.73 11.28 4.39
N ARG A 48 -18.94 10.92 4.85
CA ARG A 48 -19.32 9.52 5.08
C ARG A 48 -19.34 8.69 3.78
N LYS A 49 -19.69 9.28 2.63
CA LYS A 49 -19.58 8.61 1.33
C LYS A 49 -18.11 8.35 0.97
N TYR A 50 -17.26 9.36 1.11
CA TYR A 50 -15.83 9.29 0.81
C TYR A 50 -15.10 8.29 1.71
N GLN A 51 -15.34 8.34 3.02
CA GLN A 51 -14.78 7.39 4.01
C GLN A 51 -15.13 5.94 3.67
N LYS A 52 -16.39 5.63 3.31
CA LYS A 52 -16.79 4.27 2.89
C LYS A 52 -16.03 3.81 1.66
N VAL A 53 -15.92 4.65 0.62
CA VAL A 53 -15.18 4.32 -0.61
C VAL A 53 -13.69 4.09 -0.32
N HIS A 54 -13.07 4.92 0.53
CA HIS A 54 -11.67 4.77 0.91
C HIS A 54 -11.41 3.52 1.77
N ALA A 55 -12.33 3.17 2.67
CA ALA A 55 -12.25 1.94 3.45
C ALA A 55 -12.32 0.68 2.55
N ILE A 56 -13.24 0.67 1.57
CA ILE A 56 -13.36 -0.41 0.58
C ILE A 56 -12.07 -0.55 -0.23
N ARG A 57 -11.60 0.55 -0.86
CA ARG A 57 -10.35 0.55 -1.65
C ARG A 57 -9.13 0.10 -0.84
N ARG A 58 -9.03 0.50 0.43
CA ARG A 58 -7.96 0.04 1.34
C ARG A 58 -8.06 -1.46 1.60
N ARG A 59 -9.26 -1.99 1.88
CA ARG A 59 -9.51 -3.42 2.08
C ARG A 59 -9.17 -4.23 0.82
N GLU A 60 -9.59 -3.79 -0.35
CA GLU A 60 -9.30 -4.41 -1.64
C GLU A 60 -7.80 -4.45 -1.94
N ARG A 61 -7.09 -3.33 -1.77
CA ARG A 61 -5.62 -3.27 -1.94
C ARG A 61 -4.92 -4.27 -1.01
N THR A 62 -5.31 -4.31 0.27
CA THR A 62 -4.75 -5.26 1.24
C THR A 62 -5.08 -6.71 0.88
N GLN A 63 -6.29 -7.03 0.44
CA GLN A 63 -6.66 -8.37 -0.01
C GLN A 63 -5.89 -8.79 -1.27
N ARG A 64 -5.74 -7.90 -2.26
CA ARG A 64 -4.96 -8.17 -3.48
C ARG A 64 -3.50 -8.47 -3.15
N LEU A 65 -2.88 -7.67 -2.26
CA LEU A 65 -1.51 -7.91 -1.80
C LEU A 65 -1.39 -9.25 -1.05
N LYS A 66 -2.31 -9.54 -0.11
CA LYS A 66 -2.33 -10.84 0.59
C LYS A 66 -2.45 -12.03 -0.36
N ARG A 67 -3.33 -11.96 -1.37
CA ARG A 67 -3.48 -13.01 -2.40
C ARG A 67 -2.22 -13.18 -3.24
N GLN A 68 -1.54 -12.10 -3.62
CA GLN A 68 -0.27 -12.18 -4.35
C GLN A 68 0.81 -12.88 -3.51
N VAL A 69 0.97 -12.46 -2.25
CA VAL A 69 1.95 -13.06 -1.32
C VAL A 69 1.64 -14.54 -1.04
N SER A 70 0.37 -14.92 -0.86
CA SER A 70 0.03 -16.33 -0.65
C SER A 70 0.33 -17.21 -1.88
N LEU A 71 0.12 -16.69 -3.09
CA LEU A 71 0.41 -17.41 -4.33
C LEU A 71 1.92 -17.57 -4.57
N THR A 72 2.73 -16.54 -4.28
CA THR A 72 4.19 -16.65 -4.43
C THR A 72 4.79 -17.61 -3.40
N VAL A 73 4.34 -17.56 -2.14
CA VAL A 73 4.76 -18.51 -1.10
C VAL A 73 4.35 -19.95 -1.46
N ALA A 74 3.12 -20.19 -1.91
CA ALA A 74 2.68 -21.52 -2.32
C ALA A 74 3.52 -22.10 -3.46
N ARG A 75 3.81 -21.30 -4.51
CA ARG A 75 4.70 -21.69 -5.61
C ARG A 75 6.12 -22.01 -5.12
N GLN A 76 6.66 -21.22 -4.18
CA GLN A 76 8.00 -21.47 -3.63
C GLN A 76 8.05 -22.77 -2.81
N LEU A 77 7.03 -23.06 -2.00
CA LEU A 77 6.94 -24.30 -1.22
C LEU A 77 6.83 -25.53 -2.13
N GLN A 78 6.03 -25.47 -3.20
CA GLN A 78 5.93 -26.54 -4.18
C GLN A 78 7.28 -26.81 -4.87
N GLN A 79 8.02 -25.76 -5.25
CA GLN A 79 9.38 -25.91 -5.80
C GLN A 79 10.35 -26.53 -4.79
N GLN A 80 10.25 -26.20 -3.50
CA GLN A 80 11.06 -26.84 -2.46
C GLN A 80 10.72 -28.33 -2.30
N GLN A 81 9.44 -28.71 -2.34
CA GLN A 81 9.01 -30.10 -2.29
C GLN A 81 9.56 -30.90 -3.48
N LEU A 82 9.44 -30.38 -4.72
CA LEU A 82 10.00 -31.01 -5.92
C LEU A 82 11.52 -31.16 -5.83
N LYS A 83 12.23 -30.13 -5.34
CA LYS A 83 13.69 -30.20 -5.11
C LYS A 83 14.05 -31.25 -4.05
N LYS A 84 13.31 -31.35 -2.94
CA LYS A 84 13.52 -32.38 -1.91
C LYS A 84 13.28 -33.80 -2.46
N PHE A 85 12.22 -33.99 -3.23
CA PHE A 85 11.92 -35.26 -3.88
C PHE A 85 13.01 -35.67 -4.88
N ALA A 86 13.44 -34.76 -5.77
CA ALA A 86 14.53 -34.99 -6.71
C ALA A 86 15.88 -35.24 -6.01
N MET A 87 16.15 -34.58 -4.88
CA MET A 87 17.33 -34.84 -4.05
C MET A 87 17.29 -36.23 -3.41
N SER A 88 16.13 -36.66 -2.92
CA SER A 88 15.94 -37.97 -2.28
C SER A 88 15.98 -39.14 -3.24
N GLN A 89 15.69 -38.93 -4.53
CA GLN A 89 15.74 -39.99 -5.56
C GLN A 89 17.13 -40.16 -6.20
N ARG A 90 18.14 -39.39 -5.79
CA ARG A 90 19.53 -39.68 -6.15
C ARG A 90 20.06 -40.81 -5.28
N ASN A 91 19.76 -42.05 -5.68
CA ASN A 91 20.61 -43.18 -5.35
C ASN A 91 22.06 -42.81 -5.71
N PRO A 92 23.07 -43.11 -4.87
CA PRO A 92 24.46 -42.96 -5.30
C PRO A 92 24.65 -43.79 -6.58
N PRO A 93 25.34 -43.26 -7.61
CA PRO A 93 25.72 -44.10 -8.72
C PRO A 93 26.60 -45.22 -8.16
N GLN A 94 26.15 -46.46 -8.29
CA GLN A 94 27.01 -47.62 -8.14
C GLN A 94 28.00 -47.56 -9.30
N GLY A 95 29.13 -46.88 -9.06
CA GLY A 95 30.17 -46.76 -10.07
C GLY A 95 30.67 -48.15 -10.44
N PRO A 96 30.94 -48.43 -11.73
CA PRO A 96 31.60 -49.68 -12.10
C PRO A 96 32.93 -49.76 -11.36
N ALA A 97 33.24 -50.94 -10.82
CA ALA A 97 34.50 -51.18 -10.12
C ALA A 97 35.68 -50.93 -11.08
N VAL A 98 36.40 -49.82 -10.86
CA VAL A 98 37.54 -49.45 -11.69
C VAL A 98 38.76 -50.28 -11.31
N ASN A 99 39.08 -51.28 -12.12
CA ASN A 99 40.37 -51.97 -12.04
C ASN A 99 41.48 -50.99 -12.44
N ASN A 100 42.48 -50.87 -11.56
CA ASN A 100 43.46 -49.80 -11.62
C ASN A 100 44.69 -50.23 -12.44
N VAL A 101 44.86 -49.65 -13.64
CA VAL A 101 46.11 -49.74 -14.42
C VAL A 101 46.46 -48.41 -15.08
N GLY A 102 47.44 -47.72 -14.48
CA GLY A 102 48.44 -46.84 -15.13
C GLY A 102 47.98 -45.72 -16.07
N GLY A 103 48.15 -44.45 -15.65
CA GLY A 103 48.04 -43.29 -16.55
C GLY A 103 48.52 -41.99 -15.89
N ALA A 104 49.56 -41.38 -16.45
CA ALA A 104 50.34 -40.26 -15.90
C ALA A 104 49.59 -38.94 -15.57
N MET A 105 50.20 -38.18 -14.65
CA MET A 105 50.00 -36.73 -14.36
C MET A 105 50.43 -35.86 -15.57
N PRO A 106 50.27 -34.51 -15.61
CA PRO A 106 49.88 -33.53 -14.57
C PRO A 106 48.67 -32.65 -15.02
N ALA A 107 48.34 -31.44 -14.53
CA ALA A 107 49.00 -30.45 -13.66
C ALA A 107 48.00 -29.57 -12.85
N ARG A 108 48.50 -28.51 -12.20
CA ARG A 108 47.73 -27.50 -11.43
C ARG A 108 47.60 -26.17 -12.20
N VAL A 109 46.48 -25.46 -12.02
CA VAL A 109 46.41 -23.99 -12.09
C VAL A 109 45.54 -23.47 -10.93
N THR A 110 46.04 -22.47 -10.19
CA THR A 110 45.41 -21.83 -9.02
C THR A 110 44.74 -20.48 -9.36
N PRO A 111 43.92 -19.88 -8.48
CA PRO A 111 42.78 -19.06 -8.91
C PRO A 111 43.07 -17.57 -9.16
N GLY A 112 42.26 -16.96 -10.04
CA GLY A 112 42.17 -15.51 -10.24
C GLY A 112 40.92 -14.90 -9.59
N ASN A 113 41.04 -13.66 -9.08
CA ASN A 113 40.11 -13.05 -8.13
C ASN A 113 39.75 -11.61 -8.52
N VAL A 114 38.45 -11.31 -8.71
CA VAL A 114 37.79 -9.96 -8.74
C VAL A 114 36.27 -10.19 -8.82
N GLY A 115 35.37 -9.37 -8.26
CA GLY A 115 35.50 -8.18 -7.44
C GLY A 115 34.14 -7.47 -7.39
N VAL A 116 33.46 -7.42 -6.22
CA VAL A 116 32.12 -6.81 -6.11
C VAL A 116 32.22 -5.31 -5.87
N ALA A 117 31.96 -4.52 -6.92
CA ALA A 117 31.72 -3.09 -6.78
C ALA A 117 30.28 -2.83 -6.30
N ARG A 118 30.13 -2.18 -5.14
CA ARG A 118 28.86 -1.65 -4.63
C ARG A 118 28.76 -0.18 -4.99
N SER A 119 27.93 0.16 -5.98
CA SER A 119 27.63 1.56 -6.30
C SER A 119 26.64 2.14 -5.29
N PHE A 120 27.10 3.10 -4.48
CA PHE A 120 26.23 4.05 -3.80
C PHE A 120 25.68 5.05 -4.83
N VAL A 121 24.39 5.33 -4.77
CA VAL A 121 23.80 6.52 -5.40
C VAL A 121 23.31 7.44 -4.28
N SER A 122 23.63 8.73 -4.39
CA SER A 122 23.18 9.76 -3.47
C SER A 122 22.06 10.55 -4.14
N ASP A 123 20.92 10.70 -3.46
CA ASP A 123 19.87 11.62 -3.87
C ASP A 123 20.34 13.09 -3.71
N GLY A 124 19.86 13.96 -4.62
CA GLY A 124 20.01 15.41 -4.59
C GLY A 124 18.68 16.10 -4.88
#